data_AF-A0A397M5Z5-F1
#
_entry.id   AF-A0A397M5Z5-F1
#
_cell.length_a   1.000
_cell.length_b   1.000
_cell.length_c   1.000
_cell.angle_alpha   90.00
_cell.angle_beta   90.00
_cell.angle_gamma   90.00
#
_symmetry.space_group_name_H-M   'P 1'
#
loop_
_entity.id
_entity.type
_entity.pdbx_description
1 polymer ?
#
loop_
_entity_poly.entity_id
_entity_poly.type
_entity_poly.pdbx_seq_one_letter_code
_entity_poly.pdbx_strand_id
1 'polypeptide(L)'
;MKIMKALQNLGTVGRDAIRAIRRHKYELSEAGIYIPAARATIGGTFRHAHAAAGDEFGPWQVDPNRLVNEGLNYILNSALGGASQQTAFYLAPFAGNVTPAADWKGSTFKDVATEFTGYTNASRLPWTTTPSTAEAIGNSAALAAATLVYSAGGPYNLYGIGLLTGSAKGATANILIAATRFATPRTNQLAGDKLALEYVLSAKDEGDVT
;
A
#
# COMPACT_ATOMS: atom_id res chain seq x y z
N MET A 1 0.37 0.80 -38.09
CA MET A 1 0.11 0.34 -36.70
C MET A 1 0.60 1.32 -35.60
N LYS A 2 1.74 2.04 -35.72
CA LYS A 2 2.19 3.03 -34.70
C LYS A 2 1.40 4.36 -34.66
N ILE A 3 0.92 4.88 -35.79
CA ILE A 3 0.15 6.14 -35.87
C ILE A 3 -1.22 6.03 -35.16
N MET A 4 -1.85 4.86 -35.22
CA MET A 4 -3.18 4.62 -34.66
C MET A 4 -3.16 4.60 -33.11
N LYS A 5 -2.08 4.11 -32.49
CA LYS A 5 -1.85 4.19 -31.03
C LYS A 5 -1.56 5.62 -30.56
N ALA A 6 -0.83 6.42 -31.34
CA ALA A 6 -0.58 7.82 -31.01
C ALA A 6 -1.87 8.66 -31.02
N LEU A 7 -2.77 8.42 -31.98
CA LEU A 7 -4.10 9.07 -32.05
C LEU A 7 -5.03 8.66 -30.89
N GLN A 8 -5.02 7.39 -30.48
CA GLN A 8 -5.79 6.92 -29.32
C GLN A 8 -5.29 7.51 -27.99
N ASN A 9 -3.97 7.70 -27.85
CA ASN A 9 -3.40 8.34 -26.69
C ASN A 9 -3.71 9.85 -26.66
N LEU A 10 -3.63 10.55 -27.79
CA LEU A 10 -4.00 11.97 -27.88
C LEU A 10 -5.48 12.20 -27.53
N GLY A 11 -6.38 11.33 -28.00
CA GLY A 11 -7.81 11.40 -27.67
C GLY A 11 -8.13 11.11 -26.20
N THR A 12 -7.23 10.45 -25.48
CA THR A 12 -7.39 10.20 -24.04
C THR A 12 -6.88 11.40 -23.22
N VAL A 13 -5.73 11.96 -23.60
CA VAL A 13 -5.18 13.19 -23.01
C VAL A 13 -6.13 14.38 -23.19
N GLY A 14 -6.73 14.55 -24.37
CA GLY A 14 -7.71 15.62 -24.61
C GLY A 14 -8.97 15.48 -23.76
N ARG A 15 -9.45 14.25 -23.54
CA ARG A 15 -10.63 14.00 -22.69
C ARG A 15 -10.35 14.28 -21.23
N ASP A 16 -9.14 13.98 -20.75
CA ASP A 16 -8.77 14.25 -19.37
C ASP A 16 -8.49 15.74 -19.12
N ALA A 17 -7.91 16.46 -20.09
CA ALA A 17 -7.78 17.92 -20.05
C ALA A 17 -9.16 18.62 -20.03
N ILE A 18 -10.11 18.21 -20.87
CA ILE A 18 -11.48 18.75 -20.87
C ILE A 18 -12.19 18.45 -19.55
N ARG A 19 -11.96 17.26 -18.98
CA ARG A 19 -12.55 16.86 -17.69
C ARG A 19 -12.00 17.70 -16.54
N ALA A 20 -10.71 18.05 -16.57
CA ALA A 20 -10.09 18.92 -15.57
C ALA A 20 -10.59 20.37 -15.66
N ILE A 21 -10.66 20.92 -16.87
CA ILE A 21 -11.20 22.27 -17.14
C ILE A 21 -12.67 22.37 -16.70
N ARG A 22 -13.49 21.36 -17.01
CA ARG A 22 -14.92 21.35 -16.63
C ARG A 22 -15.15 21.18 -15.11
N ARG A 23 -14.13 20.74 -14.36
CA ARG A 23 -14.21 20.54 -12.90
C ARG A 23 -13.55 21.68 -12.11
N HIS A 24 -13.21 22.79 -12.77
CA HIS A 24 -12.50 23.95 -12.20
C HIS A 24 -11.24 23.58 -11.43
N LYS A 25 -10.64 22.47 -11.82
CA LYS A 25 -9.38 21.98 -11.31
C LYS A 25 -8.31 22.54 -12.23
N TYR A 26 -8.21 23.86 -12.27
CA TYR A 26 -7.13 24.55 -12.96
C TYR A 26 -6.86 25.96 -12.44
N GLU A 27 -5.62 26.44 -12.55
CA GLU A 27 -5.20 27.82 -12.31
C GLU A 27 -4.69 28.46 -13.60
N LEU A 28 -4.76 29.78 -13.69
CA LEU A 28 -4.23 30.55 -14.80
C LEU A 28 -2.97 31.27 -14.34
N SER A 29 -1.82 30.93 -14.92
CA SER A 29 -0.62 31.75 -14.81
C SER A 29 -0.55 32.69 -16.00
N GLU A 30 0.26 33.74 -15.90
CA GLU A 30 0.48 34.69 -17.00
C GLU A 30 1.03 34.01 -18.28
N ALA A 31 1.43 32.74 -18.19
CA ALA A 31 1.89 31.91 -19.30
C ALA A 31 0.97 30.72 -19.69
N GLY A 32 -0.15 30.42 -18.99
CA GLY A 32 -1.07 29.34 -19.39
C GLY A 32 -1.98 28.70 -18.32
N ILE A 33 -2.56 27.52 -18.64
CA ILE A 33 -3.50 26.73 -17.81
C ILE A 33 -2.76 25.64 -17.01
N TYR A 34 -2.93 25.63 -15.69
CA TYR A 34 -2.40 24.67 -14.70
C TYR A 34 -3.53 23.79 -14.15
N ILE A 35 -3.42 22.49 -13.84
CA ILE A 35 -4.56 21.63 -13.40
C ILE A 35 -4.25 20.86 -12.09
N PRO A 36 -4.91 21.10 -10.93
CA PRO A 36 -4.72 20.26 -9.73
C PRO A 36 -5.92 19.32 -9.48
N ALA A 37 -5.70 18.01 -9.51
CA ALA A 37 -6.79 17.03 -9.39
C ALA A 37 -7.03 16.43 -7.99
N ALA A 38 -6.19 16.67 -6.99
CA ALA A 38 -6.33 16.07 -5.66
C ALA A 38 -6.32 17.14 -4.56
N ARG A 39 -7.48 17.33 -3.91
CA ARG A 39 -7.79 18.44 -2.99
C ARG A 39 -7.46 18.13 -1.52
N ALA A 40 -6.31 17.49 -1.27
CA ALA A 40 -5.88 16.75 -0.08
C ALA A 40 -5.87 15.23 -0.34
N THR A 41 -4.74 14.61 -0.01
CA THR A 41 -4.49 13.19 -0.28
C THR A 41 -3.92 12.52 0.95
N ILE A 42 -4.50 11.37 1.29
CA ILE A 42 -3.86 10.40 2.17
C ILE A 42 -3.39 9.26 1.27
N GLY A 43 -2.12 8.91 1.37
CA GLY A 43 -1.50 7.88 0.54
C GLY A 43 -0.26 7.33 1.23
N GLY A 44 0.27 6.23 0.72
CA GLY A 44 1.48 5.65 1.29
C GLY A 44 2.30 4.90 0.28
N THR A 45 3.49 4.51 0.71
CA THR A 45 4.37 3.64 -0.07
C THR A 45 4.73 2.44 0.78
N PHE A 46 4.65 1.26 0.17
CA PHE A 46 5.27 0.08 0.75
C PHE A 46 6.69 -0.03 0.22
N ARG A 47 7.61 -0.38 1.11
CA ARG A 47 8.99 -0.67 0.77
C ARG A 47 9.35 -2.06 1.25
N HIS A 48 10.14 -2.77 0.46
CA HIS A 48 10.51 -4.14 0.78
C HIS A 48 11.90 -4.48 0.28
N ALA A 49 12.65 -5.22 1.10
CA ALA A 49 14.00 -5.67 0.81
C ALA A 49 14.14 -7.16 1.15
N HIS A 50 14.80 -7.91 0.26
CA HIS A 50 14.99 -9.35 0.36
C HIS A 50 16.44 -9.69 0.69
N ALA A 51 16.63 -10.71 1.51
CA ALA A 51 17.92 -11.35 1.78
C ALA A 51 17.75 -12.87 1.71
N ALA A 52 18.72 -13.55 1.10
CA ALA A 52 18.80 -15.00 1.23
C ALA A 52 19.20 -15.39 2.66
N ALA A 53 18.97 -16.65 3.02
CA ALA A 53 19.34 -17.15 4.34
C ALA A 53 20.83 -16.91 4.67
N GLY A 54 21.10 -16.07 5.66
CA GLY A 54 22.46 -15.75 6.13
C GLY A 54 23.09 -14.51 5.49
N ASP A 55 22.46 -13.92 4.48
CA ASP A 55 22.96 -12.74 3.78
C ASP A 55 22.37 -11.42 4.30
N GLU A 56 22.97 -10.31 3.86
CA GLU A 56 22.45 -8.96 4.05
C GLU A 56 21.29 -8.65 3.10
N PHE A 57 20.48 -7.65 3.46
CA PHE A 57 19.39 -7.19 2.61
C PHE A 57 19.90 -6.53 1.34
N GLY A 58 19.33 -6.94 0.21
CA GLY A 58 19.51 -6.27 -1.06
C GLY A 58 18.84 -4.89 -1.12
N PRO A 59 18.88 -4.21 -2.28
CA PRO A 59 18.35 -2.86 -2.43
C PRO A 59 16.84 -2.80 -2.15
N TRP A 60 16.43 -1.74 -1.45
CA TRP A 60 15.03 -1.43 -1.18
C TRP A 60 14.26 -1.21 -2.49
N GLN A 61 13.14 -1.90 -2.61
CA GLN A 61 12.15 -1.65 -3.65
C GLN A 61 11.01 -0.83 -3.07
N VAL A 62 10.41 0.06 -3.87
CA VAL A 62 9.33 0.97 -3.47
C VAL A 62 8.15 0.77 -4.40
N ASP A 63 6.98 0.51 -3.83
CA ASP A 63 5.74 0.35 -4.58
C ASP A 63 4.68 1.36 -4.08
N PRO A 64 3.96 2.02 -4.99
CA PRO A 64 2.81 2.84 -4.61
C PRO A 64 1.73 1.93 -4.03
N ASN A 65 0.97 2.44 -3.06
CA ASN A 65 -0.11 1.68 -2.46
C ASN A 65 -1.50 2.08 -2.97
N ARG A 66 -2.48 1.23 -2.64
CA ARG A 66 -3.90 1.57 -2.66
C ARG A 66 -4.39 1.61 -1.22
N LEU A 67 -4.75 2.80 -0.73
CA LEU A 67 -5.70 2.89 0.38
C LEU A 67 -7.06 2.43 -0.12
N VAL A 68 -7.62 1.41 0.53
CA VAL A 68 -8.94 0.88 0.17
C VAL A 68 -10.03 1.75 0.81
N ASN A 69 -11.24 1.71 0.26
CA ASN A 69 -12.35 2.54 0.74
C ASN A 69 -12.65 2.29 2.23
N GLU A 70 -12.53 1.04 2.67
CA GLU A 70 -12.69 0.66 4.08
C GLU A 70 -11.65 1.36 4.97
N GLY A 71 -10.39 1.40 4.55
CA GLY A 71 -9.30 2.09 5.24
C GLY A 71 -9.46 3.59 5.30
N LEU A 72 -9.84 4.23 4.19
CA LEU A 72 -10.12 5.66 4.14
C LEU A 72 -11.26 6.04 5.10
N ASN A 73 -12.36 5.29 5.09
CA ASN A 73 -13.47 5.49 6.01
C ASN A 73 -13.05 5.27 7.46
N TYR A 74 -12.24 4.26 7.75
CA TYR A 74 -11.72 4.03 9.09
C TYR A 74 -10.87 5.23 9.59
N ILE A 75 -9.96 5.75 8.77
CA ILE A 75 -9.12 6.90 9.14
C ILE A 75 -9.99 8.12 9.45
N LEU A 76 -10.94 8.46 8.57
CA LEU A 76 -11.83 9.62 8.78
C LEU A 76 -12.74 9.44 10.00
N ASN A 77 -13.32 8.26 10.19
CA ASN A 77 -14.25 8.01 11.30
C ASN A 77 -13.54 7.91 12.66
N SER A 78 -12.33 7.36 12.70
CA SER A 78 -11.55 7.27 13.94
C SER A 78 -11.03 8.64 14.40
N ALA A 79 -10.71 9.54 13.47
CA ALA A 79 -10.22 10.88 13.79
C ALA A 79 -11.37 11.89 14.04
N LEU A 80 -12.41 11.87 13.20
CA LEU A 80 -13.44 12.92 13.16
C LEU A 80 -14.87 12.40 13.35
N GLY A 81 -15.13 11.15 12.99
CA GLY A 81 -16.48 10.56 13.06
C GLY A 81 -16.87 9.96 14.41
N GLY A 82 -15.98 10.03 15.41
CA GLY A 82 -16.22 9.51 16.77
C GLY A 82 -16.18 7.99 16.89
N ALA A 83 -15.71 7.27 15.88
CA ALA A 83 -15.50 5.82 15.96
C ALA A 83 -14.28 5.51 16.85
N SER A 84 -14.31 4.38 17.56
CA SER A 84 -13.17 3.94 18.38
C SER A 84 -11.94 3.64 17.52
N GLN A 85 -10.79 4.14 17.97
CA GLN A 85 -9.51 3.86 17.34
C GLN A 85 -9.03 2.43 17.63
N GLN A 86 -8.52 1.75 16.61
CA GLN A 86 -7.73 0.53 16.75
C GLN A 86 -6.31 0.90 17.15
N THR A 87 -5.79 0.23 18.19
CA THR A 87 -4.48 0.51 18.76
C THR A 87 -3.35 -0.30 18.13
N ALA A 88 -3.68 -1.29 17.29
CA ALA A 88 -2.71 -2.18 16.66
C ALA A 88 -3.05 -2.43 15.18
N PHE A 89 -1.99 -2.50 14.37
CA PHE A 89 -2.05 -2.80 12.95
C PHE A 89 -0.91 -3.76 12.57
N TYR A 90 -1.14 -4.51 11.49
CA TYR A 90 -0.28 -5.61 11.09
C TYR A 90 -0.14 -5.69 9.58
N LEU A 91 1.08 -5.96 9.15
CA LEU A 91 1.50 -6.22 7.80
C LEU A 91 1.27 -7.71 7.47
N ALA A 92 0.51 -7.97 6.40
CA ALA A 92 0.17 -9.31 5.94
C ALA A 92 0.60 -9.49 4.47
N PRO A 93 1.62 -10.32 4.19
CA PRO A 93 2.00 -10.66 2.81
C PRO A 93 0.91 -11.52 2.15
N PHE A 94 0.81 -11.46 0.82
CA PHE A 94 -0.14 -12.26 0.07
C PHE A 94 0.48 -12.90 -1.19
N ALA A 95 -0.05 -14.06 -1.58
CA ALA A 95 0.45 -14.90 -2.67
C ALA A 95 -0.41 -14.83 -3.94
N GLY A 96 -1.58 -14.19 -3.88
CA GLY A 96 -2.43 -13.98 -5.04
C GLY A 96 -1.80 -12.98 -6.01
N ASN A 97 -1.71 -13.34 -7.28
CA ASN A 97 -1.23 -12.47 -8.36
C ASN A 97 -2.31 -11.45 -8.79
N VAL A 98 -2.80 -10.66 -7.83
CA VAL A 98 -3.99 -9.81 -7.96
C VAL A 98 -3.65 -8.35 -7.66
N THR A 99 -4.31 -7.43 -8.34
CA THR A 99 -4.17 -5.99 -8.06
C THR A 99 -5.21 -5.59 -7.00
N PRO A 100 -4.79 -4.93 -5.89
CA PRO A 100 -5.71 -4.46 -4.88
C PRO A 100 -6.80 -3.54 -5.46
N ALA A 101 -8.06 -3.92 -5.25
CA ALA A 101 -9.21 -3.11 -5.65
C ALA A 101 -9.66 -2.20 -4.50
N ALA A 102 -10.37 -1.12 -4.83
CA ALA A 102 -10.80 -0.13 -3.85
C ALA A 102 -11.83 -0.67 -2.85
N ASP A 103 -12.58 -1.70 -3.25
CA ASP A 103 -13.65 -2.34 -2.49
C ASP A 103 -13.20 -3.55 -1.67
N TRP A 104 -11.90 -3.88 -1.68
CA TRP A 104 -11.34 -4.89 -0.79
C TRP A 104 -11.60 -4.56 0.68
N LYS A 105 -11.82 -5.61 1.46
CA LYS A 105 -12.15 -5.53 2.89
C LYS A 105 -11.24 -6.45 3.69
N GLY A 106 -11.02 -6.13 4.96
CA GLY A 106 -10.28 -7.00 5.87
C GLY A 106 -10.96 -8.34 6.07
N SER A 107 -12.29 -8.38 5.99
CA SER A 107 -13.08 -9.62 6.11
C SER A 107 -12.91 -10.61 4.97
N THR A 108 -12.53 -10.15 3.78
CA THR A 108 -12.34 -11.00 2.59
C THR A 108 -10.88 -11.09 2.15
N PHE A 109 -9.97 -10.31 2.76
CA PHE A 109 -8.56 -10.23 2.38
C PHE A 109 -7.90 -11.60 2.24
N LYS A 110 -8.15 -12.50 3.20
CA LYS A 110 -7.63 -13.87 3.19
C LYS A 110 -7.85 -14.57 1.85
N ASP A 111 -9.05 -14.43 1.30
CA ASP A 111 -9.48 -15.15 0.11
C ASP A 111 -9.12 -14.36 -1.16
N VAL A 112 -9.47 -13.07 -1.21
CA VAL A 112 -9.27 -12.26 -2.43
C VAL A 112 -7.80 -11.99 -2.73
N ALA A 113 -6.97 -11.80 -1.69
CA ALA A 113 -5.53 -11.62 -1.84
C ALA A 113 -4.77 -12.94 -1.78
N THR A 114 -5.40 -14.02 -1.30
CA THR A 114 -4.71 -15.27 -0.92
C THR A 114 -3.61 -14.97 0.11
N GLU A 115 -4.01 -14.62 1.34
CA GLU A 115 -3.08 -14.27 2.41
C GLU A 115 -2.04 -15.39 2.59
N PHE A 116 -0.76 -15.00 2.55
CA PHE A 116 0.34 -15.92 2.75
C PHE A 116 0.55 -16.11 4.24
N THR A 117 0.70 -17.37 4.69
CA THR A 117 0.87 -17.69 6.12
C THR A 117 2.14 -18.51 6.42
N GLY A 118 2.89 -18.91 5.39
CA GLY A 118 4.09 -19.76 5.45
C GLY A 118 5.36 -19.06 5.95
N TYR A 119 5.26 -18.30 7.04
CA TYR A 119 6.38 -17.64 7.72
C TYR A 119 6.33 -17.90 9.23
N THR A 120 7.48 -17.76 9.89
CA THR A 120 7.72 -18.29 11.24
C THR A 120 6.97 -17.56 12.35
N ASN A 121 6.71 -16.25 12.22
CA ASN A 121 5.96 -15.50 13.24
C ASN A 121 4.57 -16.12 13.46
N ALA A 122 4.11 -16.22 14.70
CA ALA A 122 2.79 -16.80 15.00
C ALA A 122 1.63 -15.89 14.53
N SER A 123 1.82 -14.57 14.63
CA SER A 123 0.89 -13.54 14.16
C SER A 123 1.35 -12.92 12.84
N ARG A 124 0.50 -12.09 12.24
CA ARG A 124 0.93 -11.09 11.25
C ARG A 124 2.01 -10.18 11.83
N LEU A 125 2.83 -9.59 10.96
CA LEU A 125 3.95 -8.76 11.37
C LEU A 125 3.43 -7.42 11.91
N PRO A 126 3.83 -6.97 13.12
CA PRO A 126 3.37 -5.70 13.65
C PRO A 126 3.84 -4.50 12.81
N TRP A 127 2.93 -3.54 12.59
CA TRP A 127 3.26 -2.20 12.09
C TRP A 127 3.39 -1.25 13.27
N THR A 128 4.53 -1.32 13.95
CA THR A 128 4.81 -0.49 15.13
C THR A 128 5.23 0.91 14.71
N THR A 129 4.51 1.92 15.18
CA THR A 129 4.70 3.31 14.78
C THR A 129 4.91 4.21 15.99
N THR A 130 5.50 5.38 15.77
CA THR A 130 5.45 6.51 16.71
C THR A 130 4.40 7.52 16.26
N PRO A 131 3.85 8.35 17.17
CA PRO A 131 2.99 9.46 16.77
C PRO A 131 3.63 10.33 15.69
N SER A 132 2.85 10.74 14.69
CA SER A 132 3.32 11.58 13.59
C SER A 132 3.60 13.00 14.07
N THR A 133 4.72 13.58 13.63
CA THR A 133 5.07 15.02 13.80
C THR A 133 5.42 15.71 12.47
N ALA A 134 5.25 15.01 11.35
CA ALA A 134 5.64 15.48 10.01
C ALA A 134 4.70 14.88 8.95
N GLU A 135 3.39 14.86 9.27
CA GLU A 135 2.32 14.39 8.38
C GLU A 135 2.57 12.97 7.82
N ALA A 136 3.36 12.15 8.52
CA ALA A 136 3.78 10.83 8.12
C ALA A 136 3.88 9.90 9.34
N ILE A 137 3.41 8.67 9.16
CA ILE A 137 3.44 7.63 10.18
C ILE A 137 3.81 6.31 9.53
N GLY A 138 4.71 5.56 10.17
CA GLY A 138 5.26 4.34 9.61
C GLY A 138 6.13 3.57 10.59
N ASN A 139 6.59 2.40 10.14
CA ASN A 139 7.40 1.48 10.94
C ASN A 139 8.89 1.51 10.60
N SER A 140 9.38 2.58 9.95
CA SER A 140 10.77 2.73 9.53
C SER A 140 11.77 2.50 10.67
N ALA A 141 11.45 2.97 11.88
CA ALA A 141 12.27 2.80 13.08
C ALA A 141 12.10 1.43 13.76
N ALA A 142 11.15 0.59 13.34
CA ALA A 142 10.79 -0.68 13.95
C ALA A 142 10.84 -1.85 12.95
N LEU A 143 11.70 -1.76 11.94
CA LEU A 143 11.74 -2.68 10.80
C LEU A 143 12.05 -4.14 11.19
N ALA A 144 12.85 -4.36 12.23
CA ALA A 144 13.17 -5.69 12.72
C ALA A 144 11.91 -6.48 13.13
N ALA A 145 10.93 -5.82 13.73
CA ALA A 145 9.65 -6.43 14.10
C ALA A 145 8.77 -6.74 12.88
N ALA A 146 9.01 -6.05 11.76
CA ALA A 146 8.32 -6.22 10.49
C ALA A 146 9.12 -7.03 9.45
N THR A 147 10.07 -7.85 9.90
CA THR A 147 10.81 -8.78 9.05
C THR A 147 10.23 -10.18 9.20
N LEU A 148 9.74 -10.76 8.11
CA LEU A 148 9.35 -12.18 8.09
C LEU A 148 10.54 -13.06 7.73
N VAL A 149 10.52 -14.28 8.26
CA VAL A 149 11.38 -15.38 7.85
C VAL A 149 10.50 -16.48 7.28
N TYR A 150 10.79 -16.96 6.07
CA TYR A 150 10.00 -18.03 5.45
C TYR A 150 10.18 -19.34 6.21
N SER A 151 9.06 -20.04 6.43
CA SER A 151 9.04 -21.34 7.11
C SER A 151 9.60 -22.45 6.22
N ALA A 152 9.80 -23.64 6.81
CA ALA A 152 10.17 -24.84 6.06
C ALA A 152 9.15 -25.17 4.95
N GLY A 153 9.66 -25.57 3.78
CA GLY A 153 8.86 -25.85 2.58
C GLY A 153 9.39 -25.04 1.38
N GLY A 154 8.49 -24.32 0.73
CA GLY A 154 8.78 -23.56 -0.48
C GLY A 154 8.90 -24.44 -1.74
N PRO A 155 9.25 -23.85 -2.89
CA PRO A 155 9.42 -22.40 -3.11
C PRO A 155 8.12 -21.61 -2.91
N TYR A 156 8.22 -20.46 -2.26
CA TYR A 156 7.10 -19.54 -2.08
C TYR A 156 7.18 -18.35 -3.03
N ASN A 157 6.00 -17.83 -3.38
CA ASN A 157 5.87 -16.63 -4.21
C ASN A 157 4.96 -15.63 -3.50
N LEU A 158 5.47 -14.40 -3.29
CA LEU A 158 4.71 -13.27 -2.76
C LEU A 158 4.54 -12.20 -3.83
N TYR A 159 3.32 -11.71 -3.94
CA TYR A 159 2.94 -10.71 -4.94
C TYR A 159 2.57 -9.37 -4.33
N GLY A 160 2.44 -9.28 -3.01
CA GLY A 160 2.18 -8.01 -2.36
C GLY A 160 1.95 -8.13 -0.87
N ILE A 161 1.40 -7.06 -0.31
CA ILE A 161 1.23 -6.85 1.12
C ILE A 161 -0.04 -6.02 1.41
N GLY A 162 -0.71 -6.33 2.52
CA GLY A 162 -1.78 -5.54 3.10
C GLY A 162 -1.46 -5.05 4.51
N LEU A 163 -2.09 -3.95 4.93
CA LEU A 163 -2.10 -3.45 6.30
C LEU A 163 -3.49 -3.68 6.91
N LEU A 164 -3.57 -4.48 7.96
CA LEU A 164 -4.83 -4.89 8.61
C LEU A 164 -4.81 -4.64 10.11
N THR A 165 -5.98 -4.56 10.75
CA THR A 165 -6.09 -4.36 12.21
C THR A 165 -6.01 -5.67 13.03
N GLY A 166 -6.28 -6.83 12.41
CA GLY A 166 -6.30 -8.12 13.10
C GLY A 166 -4.92 -8.78 13.14
N SER A 167 -4.53 -9.33 14.30
CA SER A 167 -3.23 -9.96 14.53
C SER A 167 -3.12 -11.38 13.98
N ALA A 168 -4.21 -12.15 14.06
CA ALA A 168 -4.22 -13.55 13.63
C ALA A 168 -4.18 -13.65 12.11
N LYS A 169 -3.34 -14.55 11.61
CA LYS A 169 -3.26 -14.87 10.18
C LYS A 169 -4.60 -15.45 9.72
N GLY A 170 -5.14 -14.97 8.60
CA GLY A 170 -6.43 -15.42 8.09
C GLY A 170 -7.65 -14.94 8.88
N ALA A 171 -7.49 -14.00 9.82
CA ALA A 171 -8.62 -13.40 10.51
C ALA A 171 -9.55 -12.67 9.54
N THR A 172 -10.85 -12.76 9.81
CA THR A 172 -11.92 -12.05 9.05
C THR A 172 -12.53 -10.90 9.86
N ALA A 173 -12.41 -10.91 11.19
CA ALA A 173 -12.82 -9.79 12.05
C ALA A 173 -11.73 -8.71 12.11
N ASN A 174 -11.55 -7.96 11.01
CA ASN A 174 -10.51 -6.95 10.86
C ASN A 174 -10.81 -6.00 9.69
N ILE A 175 -10.14 -4.87 9.69
CA ILE A 175 -10.29 -3.79 8.70
C ILE A 175 -9.03 -3.79 7.83
N LEU A 176 -9.18 -3.70 6.51
CA LEU A 176 -8.07 -3.48 5.58
C LEU A 176 -7.86 -1.98 5.39
N ILE A 177 -6.66 -1.48 5.70
CA ILE A 177 -6.32 -0.07 5.58
C ILE A 177 -5.78 0.22 4.17
N ALA A 178 -4.79 -0.58 3.77
CA ALA A 178 -4.06 -0.40 2.54
C ALA A 178 -3.61 -1.75 2.00
N ALA A 179 -3.44 -1.85 0.69
CA ALA A 179 -2.70 -2.96 0.10
C ALA A 179 -1.92 -2.47 -1.12
N THR A 180 -0.85 -3.19 -1.44
CA THR A 180 -0.16 -3.04 -2.71
C THR A 180 0.19 -4.39 -3.30
N ARG A 181 0.31 -4.41 -4.62
CA ARG A 181 0.96 -5.48 -5.38
C ARG A 181 2.35 -4.99 -5.74
N PHE A 182 3.36 -5.82 -5.48
CA PHE A 182 4.74 -5.53 -5.85
C PHE A 182 4.87 -5.40 -7.37
N ALA A 183 5.60 -4.37 -7.83
CA ALA A 183 5.98 -4.24 -9.23
C ALA A 183 6.87 -5.41 -9.66
N THR A 184 7.78 -5.82 -8.76
CA THR A 184 8.59 -7.03 -8.91
C THR A 184 8.20 -8.03 -7.82
N PRO A 185 7.51 -9.13 -8.17
CA PRO A 185 7.12 -10.14 -7.19
C PRO A 185 8.36 -10.81 -6.57
N ARG A 186 8.20 -11.31 -5.34
CA ARG A 186 9.23 -12.09 -4.65
C ARG A 186 8.95 -13.56 -4.90
N THR A 187 9.68 -14.14 -5.84
CA THR A 187 9.47 -15.53 -6.28
C THR A 187 10.58 -16.45 -5.80
N ASN A 188 10.32 -17.76 -5.80
CA ASN A 188 11.29 -18.81 -5.46
C ASN A 188 11.94 -18.65 -4.09
N GLN A 189 11.17 -18.14 -3.13
CA GLN A 189 11.63 -17.90 -1.77
C GLN A 189 11.69 -19.22 -1.02
N LEU A 190 12.81 -19.49 -0.37
CA LEU A 190 13.08 -20.74 0.33
C LEU A 190 13.03 -20.54 1.84
N ALA A 191 13.01 -21.66 2.57
CA ALA A 191 13.05 -21.63 4.02
C ALA A 191 14.29 -20.87 4.53
N GLY A 192 14.10 -19.97 5.49
CA GLY A 192 15.18 -19.16 6.07
C GLY A 192 15.48 -17.85 5.33
N ASP A 193 14.99 -17.67 4.10
CA ASP A 193 15.03 -16.36 3.42
C ASP A 193 14.25 -15.33 4.25
N LYS A 194 14.58 -14.05 4.05
CA LYS A 194 13.99 -12.95 4.82
C LYS A 194 13.42 -11.88 3.91
N LEU A 195 12.29 -11.32 4.33
CA LEU A 195 11.68 -10.16 3.69
C LEU A 195 11.35 -9.12 4.75
N ALA A 196 12.06 -7.99 4.71
CA ALA A 196 11.77 -6.82 5.52
C ALA A 196 10.65 -6.00 4.85
N LEU A 197 9.67 -5.60 5.64
CA LEU A 197 8.48 -4.89 5.16
C LEU A 197 8.31 -3.56 5.88
N GLU A 198 8.29 -2.50 5.10
CA GLU A 198 8.07 -1.14 5.55
C GLU A 198 6.83 -0.57 4.90
N TYR A 199 6.06 0.16 5.69
CA TYR A 199 4.95 0.95 5.22
C TYR A 199 4.98 2.33 5.87
N VAL A 200 4.88 3.36 5.04
CA VAL A 200 4.75 4.75 5.49
C VAL A 200 3.48 5.32 4.87
N LEU A 201 2.57 5.77 5.73
CA LEU A 201 1.38 6.52 5.37
C LEU A 201 1.69 8.00 5.56
N SER A 202 1.40 8.81 4.55
CA SER A 202 1.53 10.26 4.58
C SER A 202 0.21 10.93 4.24
N ALA A 203 0.00 12.09 4.83
CA ALA A 203 -1.10 12.99 4.51
C ALA A 203 -0.52 14.29 3.93
N LYS A 204 -1.24 14.89 2.99
CA LYS A 204 -0.95 16.22 2.46
C LYS A 204 -2.24 16.96 2.22
N ASP A 205 -2.24 18.26 2.49
CA ASP A 205 -3.33 19.14 2.10
C ASP A 205 -3.22 19.57 0.63
N GLU A 206 -4.30 20.09 0.06
CA GLU A 206 -4.27 20.72 -1.28
C GLU A 206 -3.28 21.89 -1.32
N GLY A 207 -3.19 22.68 -0.24
CA GLY A 207 -2.30 23.84 -0.14
C GLY A 207 -0.80 23.49 -0.10
N ASP A 208 -0.45 22.22 0.13
CA ASP A 208 0.94 21.77 0.24
C ASP A 208 1.55 21.42 -1.13
N VAL A 209 0.75 21.39 -2.20
CA VAL A 209 1.20 21.10 -3.57
C VAL A 209 1.67 22.40 -4.21
N THR A 210 2.96 22.71 -4.02
CA THR A 210 3.67 23.74 -4.80
C THR A 210 4.07 23.23 -6.17
#